data_AF-A0A960T226-F1
#
_entry.id   AF-A0A960T226-F1
#
_cell.length_a   1.000
_cell.length_b   1.000
_cell.length_c   1.000
_cell.angle_alpha   90.00
_cell.angle_beta   90.00
_cell.angle_gamma   90.00
#
_symmetry.space_group_name_H-M   'P 1'
#
loop_
_entity.id
_entity.type
_entity.pdbx_description
1 polymer ?
#
loop_
_entity_poly.entity_id
_entity_poly.type
_entity_poly.pdbx_seq_one_letter_code
_entity_poly.pdbx_strand_id
1 'polypeptide(L)'
;MTSKTKLVLAATLTFANVGLRLAANPLEEDFRNPPVNARPYVWWHWMGPNFSKEGITKDLESMKASGIGGATIFNIASAVQESHKPTLNNPWPDQTYRSPKYWEAMKHAADEAARLGLEL
;
A
#
# COMPACT_ATOMS: atom_id res chain seq x y z
N MET A 1 38.93 -66.40 28.38
CA MET A 1 38.26 -66.15 29.68
C MET A 1 37.95 -64.66 29.76
N THR A 2 36.73 -64.29 30.20
CA THR A 2 36.06 -62.97 30.11
C THR A 2 35.57 -62.57 28.71
N SER A 3 34.33 -62.16 28.43
CA SER A 3 33.09 -62.09 29.22
C SER A 3 31.92 -61.87 28.23
N LYS A 4 30.91 -62.75 28.32
CA LYS A 4 29.44 -62.53 28.23
C LYS A 4 28.85 -61.79 26.99
N THR A 5 28.09 -62.45 26.10
CA THR A 5 26.66 -62.89 26.21
C THR A 5 25.64 -61.84 25.71
N LYS A 6 25.07 -62.10 24.50
CA LYS A 6 23.65 -61.90 24.06
C LYS A 6 23.12 -60.44 24.01
N LEU A 7 22.10 -60.01 23.28
CA LEU A 7 21.01 -60.55 22.43
C LEU A 7 20.39 -59.26 21.81
N VAL A 8 20.16 -59.17 20.49
CA VAL A 8 18.82 -59.26 19.84
C VAL A 8 18.07 -57.93 19.63
N LEU A 9 17.59 -57.78 18.38
CA LEU A 9 16.47 -56.94 17.87
C LEU A 9 16.64 -55.42 18.06
N ALA A 10 16.34 -54.56 17.09
CA ALA A 10 15.26 -54.61 16.14
C ALA A 10 15.58 -53.72 14.94
N ALA A 11 15.02 -54.10 13.79
CA ALA A 11 14.78 -53.20 12.68
C ALA A 11 14.04 -51.93 13.16
N THR A 12 14.56 -50.77 12.85
CA THR A 12 13.75 -49.54 12.83
C THR A 12 14.22 -48.68 11.68
N LEU A 13 13.41 -48.73 10.62
CA LEU A 13 13.17 -47.69 9.64
C LEU A 13 13.92 -46.40 9.96
N THR A 14 14.90 -46.07 9.12
CA THR A 14 15.25 -44.68 8.86
C THR A 14 14.05 -44.07 8.16
N PHE A 15 13.03 -43.71 8.95
CA PHE A 15 11.89 -42.94 8.49
C PHE A 15 12.48 -41.68 7.87
N ALA A 16 12.28 -41.55 6.57
CA ALA A 16 12.45 -40.33 5.84
C ALA A 16 11.69 -39.25 6.61
N ASN A 17 12.40 -38.43 7.40
CA ASN A 17 11.93 -37.12 7.80
C ASN A 17 12.04 -36.18 6.59
N VAL A 18 11.39 -36.56 5.49
CA VAL A 18 10.81 -35.56 4.60
C VAL A 18 9.59 -35.09 5.37
N GLY A 19 9.84 -34.17 6.31
CA GLY A 19 8.75 -33.43 6.92
C GLY A 19 7.97 -32.83 5.78
N LEU A 20 6.77 -33.37 5.55
CA LEU A 20 5.78 -32.74 4.71
C LEU A 20 5.51 -31.40 5.40
N ARG A 21 6.23 -30.35 4.97
CA ARG A 21 5.76 -28.99 5.19
C ARG A 21 4.42 -28.98 4.47
N LEU A 22 3.33 -29.15 5.23
CA LEU A 22 2.04 -28.67 4.79
C LEU A 22 2.31 -27.21 4.45
N ALA A 23 2.46 -26.91 3.16
CA ALA A 23 2.49 -25.55 2.70
C ALA A 23 1.25 -24.93 3.32
N ALA A 24 1.44 -23.94 4.20
CA ALA A 24 0.32 -23.15 4.69
C ALA A 24 -0.53 -22.81 3.48
N ASN A 25 -1.82 -23.14 3.52
CA ASN A 25 -2.69 -22.96 2.36
C ASN A 25 -2.61 -21.46 2.00
N PRO A 26 -1.97 -21.08 0.87
CA PRO A 26 -1.67 -19.68 0.61
C PRO A 26 -2.94 -18.82 0.58
N LEU A 27 -4.07 -19.43 0.18
CA LEU A 27 -5.38 -18.79 0.20
C LEU A 27 -5.87 -18.48 1.61
N GLU A 28 -5.62 -19.34 2.60
CA GLU A 28 -6.01 -19.05 4.00
C GLU A 28 -5.17 -17.90 4.57
N GLU A 29 -3.87 -17.89 4.28
CA GLU A 29 -2.97 -16.82 4.72
C GLU A 29 -3.32 -15.48 4.07
N ASP A 30 -3.50 -15.44 2.75
CA ASP A 30 -3.91 -14.24 2.01
C ASP A 30 -5.31 -13.76 2.41
N PHE A 31 -6.22 -14.67 2.74
CA PHE A 31 -7.55 -14.30 3.23
C PHE A 31 -7.48 -13.64 4.61
N ARG A 32 -6.60 -14.13 5.50
CA ARG A 32 -6.37 -13.52 6.82
C ARG A 32 -5.57 -12.22 6.72
N ASN A 33 -4.67 -12.12 5.74
CA ASN A 33 -3.78 -10.98 5.52
C ASN A 33 -3.83 -10.51 4.05
N PRO A 34 -4.89 -9.80 3.62
CA PRO A 34 -5.07 -9.44 2.22
C PRO A 34 -3.88 -8.65 1.64
N PRO A 35 -3.33 -9.09 0.50
CA PRO A 35 -2.27 -8.38 -0.20
C PRO A 35 -2.76 -7.00 -0.68
N VAL A 36 -1.84 -6.08 -0.98
CA VAL A 36 -2.17 -4.68 -1.32
C VAL A 36 -3.11 -4.59 -2.52
N ASN A 37 -2.94 -5.43 -3.54
CA ASN A 37 -3.80 -5.47 -4.74
C ASN A 37 -5.23 -5.96 -4.47
N ALA A 38 -5.51 -6.56 -3.31
CA ALA A 38 -6.84 -6.96 -2.89
C ALA A 38 -7.54 -5.93 -1.99
N ARG A 39 -6.83 -4.86 -1.59
CA ARG A 39 -7.38 -3.80 -0.74
C ARG A 39 -8.21 -2.82 -1.57
N PRO A 40 -9.22 -2.16 -0.97
CA PRO A 40 -10.02 -1.17 -1.67
C PRO A 40 -9.20 0.07 -2.02
N TYR A 41 -9.60 0.72 -3.11
CA TYR A 41 -9.04 1.99 -3.58
C TYR A 41 -10.08 3.09 -3.36
N VAL A 42 -9.62 4.34 -3.30
CA VAL A 42 -10.49 5.50 -3.13
C VAL A 42 -10.30 6.52 -4.25
N TRP A 43 -11.35 7.28 -4.52
CA TRP A 43 -11.22 8.49 -5.34
C TRP A 43 -10.83 9.65 -4.43
N TRP A 44 -9.66 10.21 -4.68
CA TRP A 44 -9.12 11.30 -3.88
C TRP A 44 -9.22 12.60 -4.67
N HIS A 45 -10.28 13.34 -4.39
CA HIS A 45 -10.61 14.57 -5.08
C HIS A 45 -9.82 15.76 -4.51
N TRP A 46 -8.91 16.31 -5.30
CA TRP A 46 -8.27 17.58 -4.99
C TRP A 46 -9.14 18.71 -5.53
N MET A 47 -9.73 19.46 -4.59
CA MET A 47 -10.69 20.51 -4.90
C MET A 47 -9.98 21.82 -5.26
N GLY A 48 -9.75 22.05 -6.55
CA GLY A 48 -9.10 23.25 -7.04
C GLY A 48 -7.67 23.41 -6.52
N PRO A 49 -7.30 24.57 -5.95
CA PRO A 49 -5.99 24.81 -5.36
C PRO A 49 -5.88 24.31 -3.91
N ASN A 50 -6.94 23.69 -3.36
CA ASN A 50 -7.03 23.30 -1.95
C ASN A 50 -6.28 21.98 -1.67
N PHE A 51 -4.96 22.01 -1.88
CA PHE A 51 -4.06 20.92 -1.51
C PHE A 51 -2.81 21.50 -0.84
N SER A 52 -2.20 20.71 0.03
CA SER A 52 -0.93 21.04 0.68
C SER A 52 -0.11 19.77 0.90
N LYS A 53 1.23 19.87 0.89
CA LYS A 53 2.12 18.72 1.13
C LYS A 53 1.85 18.08 2.51
N GLU A 54 1.59 18.89 3.53
CA GLU A 54 1.22 18.41 4.87
C GLU A 54 -0.10 17.64 4.87
N GLY A 55 -1.15 18.17 4.21
CA GLY A 55 -2.44 17.49 4.09
C GLY A 55 -2.33 16.18 3.32
N ILE A 56 -1.58 16.18 2.22
CA ILE A 56 -1.28 14.98 1.41
C ILE A 56 -0.66 13.87 2.25
N THR A 57 0.36 14.20 3.06
CA THR A 57 0.99 13.22 3.95
C THR A 57 -0.02 12.65 4.95
N LYS A 58 -0.81 13.51 5.61
CA LYS A 58 -1.81 13.07 6.59
C LYS A 58 -2.91 12.22 5.97
N ASP A 59 -3.38 12.57 4.77
CA ASP A 59 -4.39 11.82 4.04
C ASP A 59 -3.88 10.41 3.72
N LEU A 60 -2.67 10.28 3.15
CA LEU A 60 -2.09 8.99 2.79
C LEU A 60 -1.76 8.13 4.02
N GLU A 61 -1.27 8.73 5.11
CA GLU A 61 -1.06 8.03 6.38
C GLU A 61 -2.38 7.48 6.96
N SER A 62 -3.45 8.28 6.88
CA SER A 62 -4.80 7.86 7.27
C SER A 62 -5.33 6.73 6.40
N MET A 63 -5.12 6.80 5.08
CA MET A 63 -5.48 5.72 4.14
C MET A 63 -4.77 4.41 4.51
N LYS A 64 -3.45 4.47 4.74
CA LYS A 64 -2.67 3.31 5.15
C LYS A 64 -3.16 2.70 6.46
N ALA A 65 -3.39 3.54 7.47
CA ALA A 65 -3.88 3.11 8.78
C ALA A 65 -5.28 2.47 8.68
N SER A 66 -6.10 2.92 7.73
CA SER A 66 -7.45 2.39 7.48
C SER A 66 -7.48 1.13 6.60
N GLY A 67 -6.33 0.64 6.15
CA GLY A 67 -6.25 -0.56 5.30
C GLY A 67 -6.57 -0.33 3.83
N ILE A 68 -6.56 0.91 3.35
CA ILE A 68 -6.71 1.24 1.92
C ILE A 68 -5.43 0.83 1.17
N GLY A 69 -5.60 0.34 -0.06
CA GLY A 69 -4.50 -0.13 -0.92
C GLY A 69 -3.92 0.96 -1.83
N GLY A 70 -4.73 1.95 -2.18
CA GLY A 70 -4.34 3.01 -3.09
C GLY A 70 -5.43 4.06 -3.29
N ALA A 71 -5.12 5.06 -4.11
CA ALA A 71 -6.06 6.11 -4.47
C ALA A 71 -5.86 6.56 -5.92
N THR A 72 -6.95 6.98 -6.56
CA THR A 72 -6.88 7.68 -7.84
C THR A 72 -7.09 9.17 -7.59
N ILE A 73 -6.11 9.99 -7.96
CA ILE A 73 -6.18 11.44 -7.79
C ILE A 73 -7.05 12.04 -8.90
N PHE A 74 -8.06 12.81 -8.50
CA PHE A 74 -8.90 13.59 -9.40
C PHE A 74 -8.83 15.06 -9.03
N ASN A 75 -8.40 15.92 -9.94
CA ASN A 75 -8.54 17.36 -9.75
C ASN A 75 -9.94 17.80 -10.17
N ILE A 76 -10.78 18.14 -9.19
CA ILE A 76 -12.16 18.60 -9.40
C ILE A 76 -12.30 20.01 -8.88
N ALA A 77 -13.18 20.81 -9.48
CA ALA A 77 -13.39 22.22 -9.12
C ALA A 77 -12.09 23.04 -9.12
N SER A 78 -11.34 22.98 -10.22
CA SER A 78 -10.57 24.13 -10.64
C SER A 78 -11.29 24.69 -11.87
N ALA A 79 -11.70 25.95 -11.81
CA ALA A 79 -12.02 26.72 -13.00
C ALA A 79 -10.71 26.96 -13.78
N VAL A 80 -10.16 25.88 -14.35
CA VAL A 80 -9.04 25.86 -15.30
C VAL A 80 -9.54 25.29 -16.60
N GLN A 81 -10.31 26.10 -17.30
CA GLN A 81 -10.14 26.16 -18.75
C GLN A 81 -9.65 27.56 -19.06
N GLU A 82 -9.03 27.73 -20.22
CA GLU A 82 -8.80 29.01 -20.90
C GLU A 82 -10.07 29.90 -20.95
N SER A 83 -11.26 29.34 -20.66
CA SER A 83 -12.57 29.93 -20.88
C SER A 83 -13.53 30.04 -19.66
N HIS A 84 -13.14 29.74 -18.41
CA HIS A 84 -14.09 29.91 -17.29
C HIS A 84 -13.50 30.63 -16.05
N LYS A 85 -14.36 31.44 -15.41
CA LYS A 85 -14.02 32.52 -14.50
C LYS A 85 -13.12 32.07 -13.33
N PRO A 86 -12.07 32.86 -12.97
CA PRO A 86 -11.23 32.58 -11.82
C PRO A 86 -12.05 32.42 -10.53
N THR A 87 -11.64 31.48 -9.66
CA THR A 87 -12.16 31.40 -8.30
C THR A 87 -11.80 32.71 -7.57
N LEU A 88 -12.81 33.53 -7.28
CA LEU A 88 -12.62 34.77 -6.51
C LEU A 88 -12.09 34.44 -5.11
N ASN A 89 -11.17 35.25 -4.59
CA ASN A 89 -10.54 35.07 -3.28
C ASN A 89 -9.77 33.76 -3.10
N ASN A 90 -9.22 33.17 -4.17
CA ASN A 90 -8.32 32.03 -4.05
C ASN A 90 -7.13 32.39 -3.14
N PRO A 91 -6.95 31.75 -1.97
CA PRO A 91 -5.83 32.04 -1.08
C PRO A 91 -4.49 31.54 -1.63
N TRP A 92 -4.50 30.69 -2.66
CA TRP A 92 -3.33 30.11 -3.32
C TRP A 92 -3.39 30.33 -4.86
N PRO A 93 -3.22 31.58 -5.33
CA PRO A 93 -3.40 31.93 -6.75
C PRO A 93 -2.40 31.25 -7.70
N ASP A 94 -1.28 30.75 -7.18
CA ASP A 94 -0.23 30.07 -7.94
C ASP A 94 -0.27 28.53 -7.84
N GLN A 95 -1.24 27.96 -7.09
CA GLN A 95 -1.46 26.51 -6.95
C GLN A 95 -2.53 26.00 -7.93
N THR A 96 -2.57 26.57 -9.14
CA THR A 96 -3.51 26.15 -10.17
C THR A 96 -3.14 24.78 -10.76
N TYR A 97 -4.11 24.12 -11.38
CA TYR A 97 -3.88 22.83 -12.05
C TYR A 97 -2.73 22.96 -13.08
N ARG A 98 -1.80 22.01 -13.06
CA ARG A 98 -0.58 21.97 -13.90
C ARG A 98 0.42 23.12 -13.70
N SER A 99 0.25 23.97 -12.68
CA SER A 99 1.29 24.90 -12.24
C SER A 99 2.53 24.14 -11.71
N PRO A 100 3.70 24.81 -11.56
CA PRO A 100 4.85 24.20 -10.88
C PRO A 100 4.51 23.66 -9.48
N LYS A 101 3.73 24.40 -8.69
CA LYS A 101 3.31 23.95 -7.35
C LYS A 101 2.40 22.71 -7.38
N TYR A 102 1.54 22.59 -8.39
CA TYR A 102 0.76 21.38 -8.59
C TYR A 102 1.66 20.17 -8.86
N TRP A 103 2.65 20.31 -9.75
CA TRP A 103 3.56 19.21 -10.05
C TRP A 103 4.47 18.84 -8.87
N GLU A 104 4.88 19.81 -8.05
CA GLU A 104 5.54 19.53 -6.78
C GLU A 104 4.65 18.75 -5.81
N ALA A 105 3.36 19.08 -5.73
CA ALA A 105 2.41 18.36 -4.90
C ALA A 105 2.13 16.95 -5.42
N MET A 106 1.99 16.77 -6.73
CA MET A 106 1.86 15.45 -7.37
C MET A 106 3.08 14.58 -7.12
N LYS A 107 4.29 15.15 -7.24
CA LYS A 107 5.53 14.44 -6.89
C LYS A 107 5.55 14.04 -5.42
N HIS A 108 5.19 14.97 -4.52
CA HIS A 108 5.11 14.68 -3.08
C HIS A 108 4.12 13.55 -2.77
N ALA A 109 2.95 13.55 -3.41
CA ALA A 109 1.97 12.48 -3.26
C ALA A 109 2.52 11.12 -3.73
N ALA A 110 3.18 11.06 -4.89
CA ALA A 110 3.80 9.84 -5.41
C ALA A 110 4.92 9.32 -4.49
N ASP A 111 5.79 10.22 -4.00
CA ASP A 111 6.88 9.86 -3.09
C ASP A 111 6.32 9.31 -1.74
N GLU A 112 5.27 9.93 -1.20
CA GLU A 112 4.62 9.49 0.04
C GLU A 112 3.87 8.16 -0.12
N ALA A 113 3.18 7.96 -1.25
CA ALA A 113 2.53 6.69 -1.53
C ALA A 113 3.55 5.55 -1.66
N ALA A 114 4.68 5.80 -2.34
CA ALA A 114 5.78 4.84 -2.40
C ALA A 114 6.34 4.53 -1.01
N ARG A 115 6.55 5.54 -0.16
CA ARG A 115 6.98 5.37 1.25
C ARG A 115 6.02 4.50 2.05
N LEU A 116 4.72 4.63 1.83
CA LEU A 116 3.66 3.93 2.57
C LEU A 116 3.26 2.59 1.95
N GLY A 117 3.74 2.27 0.74
CA GLY A 117 3.33 1.11 -0.03
C GLY A 117 1.85 1.18 -0.43
N LEU A 118 1.43 2.36 -0.91
CA LEU A 118 0.12 2.61 -1.53
C LEU A 118 0.30 2.77 -3.05
N GLU A 119 -0.71 2.38 -3.82
CA GLU A 119 -0.76 2.64 -5.27
C GLU A 119 -1.43 3.99 -5.57
N LEU A 120 -0.83 4.79 -6.45
CA LEU A 120 -1.37 6.05 -6.97
C LEU A 120 -1.30 6.11 -8.50
#